data_AF-A0A3M1L185-F1
#
_entry.id   AF-A0A3M1L185-F1
#
_cell.length_a   1.000
_cell.length_b   1.000
_cell.length_c   1.000
_cell.angle_alpha   90.00
_cell.angle_beta   90.00
_cell.angle_gamma   90.00
#
_symmetry.space_group_name_H-M   'P 1'
#
loop_
_entity.id
_entity.type
_entity.pdbx_description
1 polymer ?
#
loop_
_entity_poly.entity_id
_entity_poly.type
_entity_poly.pdbx_seq_one_letter_code
_entity_poly.pdbx_strand_id
1 'polypeptide(L)'
;MKLKNFNNWWQRLLQILITGCLLFSLSFGLSGAFWDTEVYSPSTGKASTLAQGDAITDPKAILRYALPIDNPTVRRLQADIEGLSKNLRGKRWNQVASGVKDAKNILTISQDKILNSVPEEKKQQAQTLLEEINSQIEELQEKVAEKDKEGVWLTRKAILDKIGDLEALMVQGFPFEIPEKYSDLPRLLGRATVKINTTKGDITVVVDGYNAPLTAGNFVDLVQRGFYQDLPIIRGGRDDFVVQTGKPPGEAEGFIDPKTKKYRKIPFEVLAKGDKEPTYEVTLEDLGRYLDPPVLPFNAYGAVGMARPEDDINAGSSQFFFFKFDRELTPPGYNLMDGRYAVFGYVVDGKEVLEELTTDDKIISAKVIEGAENLVQPE
;
A
#
# COMPACT_ATOMS: atom_id res chain seq x y z
N MET A 1 -17.84 -13.67 -82.54
CA MET A 1 -16.65 -13.75 -81.64
C MET A 1 -16.67 -12.57 -80.66
N LYS A 2 -17.50 -12.65 -79.61
CA LYS A 2 -17.59 -11.68 -78.51
C LYS A 2 -18.00 -12.46 -77.27
N LEU A 3 -17.05 -12.73 -76.37
CA LEU A 3 -17.24 -13.14 -74.97
C LEU A 3 -15.84 -13.34 -74.37
N LYS A 4 -15.17 -12.26 -73.95
CA LYS A 4 -13.95 -12.38 -73.13
C LYS A 4 -13.64 -11.22 -72.16
N ASN A 5 -14.46 -10.17 -72.10
CA ASN A 5 -14.16 -8.99 -71.27
C ASN A 5 -15.13 -8.72 -70.11
N PHE A 6 -16.11 -9.58 -69.83
CA PHE A 6 -17.03 -9.35 -68.71
C PHE A 6 -16.51 -9.90 -67.36
N ASN A 7 -15.58 -10.85 -67.38
CA ASN A 7 -15.15 -11.56 -66.17
C ASN A 7 -14.10 -10.81 -65.32
N ASN A 8 -13.34 -9.89 -65.94
CA ASN A 8 -12.30 -9.12 -65.25
C ASN A 8 -12.83 -7.92 -64.45
N TRP A 9 -14.02 -7.42 -64.78
CA TRP A 9 -14.62 -6.28 -64.09
C TRP A 9 -15.25 -6.71 -62.75
N TRP A 10 -15.92 -7.87 -62.74
CA TRP A 10 -16.48 -8.45 -61.52
C TRP A 10 -15.41 -8.87 -60.51
N GLN A 11 -14.28 -9.44 -60.97
CA GLN A 11 -13.18 -9.78 -60.07
C GLN A 11 -12.50 -8.55 -59.45
N ARG A 12 -12.39 -7.44 -60.20
CA ARG A 12 -11.87 -6.17 -59.67
C ARG A 12 -12.84 -5.52 -58.68
N LEU A 13 -14.14 -5.57 -58.93
CA LEU A 13 -15.16 -5.12 -57.97
C LEU A 13 -15.15 -5.96 -56.69
N LEU A 14 -14.98 -7.28 -56.81
CA LEU A 14 -14.89 -8.18 -55.66
C LEU A 14 -13.63 -7.92 -54.82
N GLN A 15 -12.47 -7.68 -55.45
CA GLN A 15 -11.24 -7.33 -54.74
C GLN A 15 -11.33 -5.96 -54.06
N ILE A 16 -11.96 -4.95 -54.69
CA ILE A 16 -12.16 -3.63 -54.08
C ILE A 16 -13.13 -3.72 -52.90
N LEU A 17 -14.19 -4.54 -52.99
CA LEU A 17 -15.11 -4.78 -51.89
C LEU A 17 -14.44 -5.51 -50.71
N ILE A 18 -13.63 -6.55 -50.98
CA ILE A 18 -12.92 -7.29 -49.92
C ILE A 18 -11.87 -6.41 -49.24
N THR A 19 -11.13 -5.60 -50.00
CA THR A 19 -10.12 -4.68 -49.45
C THR A 19 -10.77 -3.53 -48.69
N GLY A 20 -11.93 -3.04 -49.16
CA GLY A 20 -12.73 -2.03 -48.46
C GLY A 20 -13.33 -2.55 -47.15
N CYS A 21 -13.86 -3.78 -47.13
CA CYS A 21 -14.37 -4.41 -45.91
C CYS A 21 -13.26 -4.68 -44.88
N LEU A 22 -12.06 -5.11 -45.30
CA LEU A 22 -10.91 -5.28 -44.42
C LEU A 22 -10.46 -3.95 -43.79
N LEU A 23 -10.43 -2.86 -44.57
CA LEU A 23 -10.09 -1.53 -44.07
C LEU A 23 -11.19 -0.94 -43.17
N PHE A 24 -12.47 -1.22 -43.42
CA PHE A 24 -13.58 -0.79 -42.56
C PHE A 24 -13.61 -1.56 -41.23
N SER A 25 -13.27 -2.86 -41.23
CA SER A 25 -13.14 -3.65 -40.00
C SER A 25 -11.94 -3.25 -39.13
N LEU A 26 -10.85 -2.78 -39.76
CA LEU A 26 -9.70 -2.22 -39.05
C LEU A 26 -9.96 -0.80 -38.51
N SER A 27 -10.92 -0.07 -39.09
CA SER A 27 -11.26 1.30 -38.69
C SER A 27 -12.32 1.39 -37.59
N PHE A 28 -13.07 0.32 -37.33
CA PHE A 28 -13.98 0.22 -36.18
C PHE A 28 -13.33 -0.42 -34.93
N GLY A 29 -12.06 -0.84 -35.02
CA GLY A 29 -11.27 -1.30 -33.87
C GLY A 29 -10.57 -0.17 -33.08
N LEU A 30 -10.72 1.09 -33.48
CA LEU A 30 -9.97 2.23 -32.90
C LEU A 30 -10.85 3.44 -32.51
N SER A 31 -12.16 3.29 -32.44
CA SER A 31 -13.09 4.36 -32.05
C SER A 31 -14.21 3.85 -31.15
N GLY A 32 -13.79 3.38 -29.97
CA GLY A 32 -14.65 3.09 -28.83
C GLY A 32 -14.03 3.58 -27.52
N ALA A 33 -13.32 4.70 -27.56
CA ALA A 33 -13.01 5.48 -26.37
C ALA A 33 -14.14 6.51 -26.20
N PHE A 34 -14.63 6.66 -24.97
CA PHE A 34 -15.79 7.46 -24.55
C PHE A 34 -17.15 6.79 -24.79
N TRP A 35 -17.56 5.90 -23.87
CA TRP A 35 -18.81 6.00 -23.09
C TRP A 35 -18.65 5.07 -21.87
N ASP A 36 -18.69 5.63 -20.67
CA ASP A 36 -18.75 4.88 -19.41
C ASP A 36 -20.02 4.02 -19.34
N THR A 37 -19.87 2.75 -18.96
CA THR A 37 -20.79 1.97 -18.12
C THR A 37 -20.22 0.55 -17.95
N GLU A 38 -19.31 0.34 -16.98
CA GLU A 38 -18.94 -1.02 -16.58
C GLU A 38 -20.00 -1.58 -15.62
N VAL A 39 -20.98 -2.22 -16.25
CA VAL A 39 -21.81 -3.25 -15.64
C VAL A 39 -20.93 -4.50 -15.46
N TYR A 40 -20.85 -4.98 -14.22
CA TYR A 40 -20.18 -6.22 -13.84
C TYR A 40 -20.70 -7.42 -14.66
N SER A 41 -19.81 -8.13 -15.36
CA SER A 41 -20.08 -9.48 -15.88
C SER A 41 -18.80 -10.31 -15.84
N PRO A 42 -18.80 -11.52 -15.24
CA PRO A 42 -17.60 -12.32 -15.06
C PRO A 42 -17.37 -13.17 -16.31
N SER A 43 -16.27 -12.94 -17.02
CA SER A 43 -15.80 -13.88 -18.05
C SER A 43 -14.35 -14.23 -17.84
N THR A 44 -14.15 -15.52 -17.58
CA THR A 44 -12.88 -16.25 -17.62
C THR A 44 -12.08 -15.92 -18.89
N GLY A 45 -10.96 -15.23 -18.72
CA GLY A 45 -9.97 -15.00 -19.75
C GLY A 45 -8.69 -14.54 -19.07
N LYS A 46 -7.63 -15.36 -19.16
CA LYS A 46 -6.29 -15.00 -18.69
C LYS A 46 -5.78 -13.80 -19.50
N ALA A 47 -6.09 -12.59 -19.04
CA ALA A 47 -5.48 -11.38 -19.52
C ALA A 47 -4.16 -11.21 -18.77
N SER A 48 -3.04 -11.31 -19.49
CA SER A 48 -1.76 -10.79 -19.02
C SER A 48 -1.86 -9.26 -19.02
N THR A 49 -2.49 -8.69 -18.00
CA THR A 49 -2.39 -7.26 -17.71
C THR A 49 -0.98 -6.99 -17.21
N LEU A 50 -0.13 -6.43 -18.08
CA LEU A 50 1.09 -5.76 -17.62
C LEU A 50 0.70 -4.74 -16.56
N ALA A 51 1.36 -4.75 -15.41
CA ALA A 51 1.06 -3.81 -14.33
C ALA A 51 1.08 -2.37 -14.86
N GLN A 52 -0.09 -1.73 -14.84
CA GLN A 52 -0.28 -0.42 -15.44
C GLN A 52 0.11 0.64 -14.40
N GLY A 53 1.34 1.14 -14.46
CA GLY A 53 1.82 2.27 -13.64
C GLY A 53 3.11 1.99 -12.88
N ASP A 54 3.82 3.06 -12.50
CA ASP A 54 4.96 2.97 -11.59
C ASP A 54 4.48 2.49 -10.21
N ALA A 55 5.20 1.55 -9.60
CA ALA A 55 4.87 1.07 -8.26
C ALA A 55 4.92 2.23 -7.24
N ILE A 56 3.96 2.27 -6.31
CA ILE A 56 3.98 3.21 -5.19
C ILE A 56 5.05 2.75 -4.21
N THR A 57 6.08 3.57 -4.01
CA THR A 57 7.24 3.25 -3.16
C THR A 57 7.33 4.09 -1.88
N ASP A 58 6.46 5.10 -1.71
CA ASP A 58 6.38 5.91 -0.50
C ASP A 58 5.57 5.15 0.57
N PRO A 59 6.17 4.78 1.73
CA PRO A 59 5.49 4.13 2.84
C PRO A 59 4.16 4.78 3.22
N LYS A 60 4.16 6.11 3.34
CA LYS A 60 2.97 6.87 3.77
C LYS A 60 1.88 6.85 2.71
N ALA A 61 2.25 6.87 1.43
CA ALA A 61 1.30 6.73 0.34
C ALA A 61 0.66 5.34 0.33
N ILE A 62 1.44 4.27 0.49
CA ILE A 62 0.92 2.91 0.59
C ILE A 62 -0.09 2.81 1.75
N LEU A 63 0.27 3.32 2.92
CA LEU A 63 -0.61 3.35 4.08
C LEU A 63 -1.90 4.15 3.83
N ARG A 64 -1.86 5.27 3.11
CA ARG A 64 -3.10 6.00 2.73
C ARG A 64 -4.00 5.15 1.84
N TYR A 65 -3.46 4.56 0.78
CA TYR A 65 -4.24 3.71 -0.14
C TYR A 65 -4.73 2.41 0.50
N ALA A 66 -4.07 1.93 1.56
CA ALA A 66 -4.46 0.75 2.31
C ALA A 66 -5.61 0.99 3.31
N LEU A 67 -6.04 2.24 3.52
CA LEU A 67 -7.19 2.51 4.39
C LEU A 67 -8.49 1.96 3.77
N PRO A 68 -9.34 1.28 4.57
CA PRO A 68 -10.62 0.72 4.12
C PRO A 68 -11.68 1.82 4.01
N ILE A 69 -11.50 2.73 3.06
CA ILE A 69 -12.40 3.86 2.81
C ILE A 69 -12.85 3.87 1.35
N ASP A 70 -14.09 4.27 1.12
CA ASP A 70 -14.66 4.47 -0.21
C ASP A 70 -15.11 5.92 -0.37
N ASN A 71 -14.15 6.77 -0.76
CA ASN A 71 -14.43 8.17 -1.10
C ASN A 71 -13.58 8.60 -2.31
N PRO A 72 -14.11 8.55 -3.54
CA PRO A 72 -13.33 8.90 -4.73
C PRO A 72 -12.89 10.38 -4.75
N THR A 73 -13.58 11.25 -4.01
CA THR A 73 -13.25 12.69 -3.96
C THR A 73 -11.95 12.93 -3.18
N VAL A 74 -11.81 12.32 -1.99
CA VAL A 74 -10.56 12.45 -1.22
C VAL A 74 -9.40 11.71 -1.91
N ARG A 75 -9.67 10.57 -2.55
CA ARG A 75 -8.65 9.85 -3.34
C ARG A 75 -8.13 10.68 -4.50
N ARG A 76 -9.02 11.44 -5.17
CA ARG A 76 -8.61 12.39 -6.21
C ARG A 76 -7.76 13.52 -5.65
N LEU A 77 -8.16 14.11 -4.51
CA LEU A 77 -7.36 15.15 -3.83
C LEU A 77 -5.96 14.64 -3.49
N GLN A 78 -5.86 13.44 -2.90
CA GLN A 78 -4.59 12.78 -2.64
C GLN A 78 -3.77 12.62 -3.93
N ALA A 79 -4.35 12.05 -4.98
CA ALA A 79 -3.67 11.78 -6.25
C ALA A 79 -3.15 13.07 -6.91
N ASP A 80 -3.93 14.15 -6.89
CA ASP A 80 -3.52 15.45 -7.46
C ASP A 80 -2.28 16.00 -6.75
N ILE A 81 -2.26 15.97 -5.41
CA ILE A 81 -1.11 16.39 -4.59
C ILE A 81 0.08 15.43 -4.77
N GLU A 82 -0.15 14.12 -4.82
CA GLU A 82 0.90 13.13 -5.02
C GLU A 82 1.61 13.30 -6.37
N GLY A 83 0.81 13.51 -7.42
CA GLY A 83 1.24 13.66 -8.81
C GLY A 83 2.10 14.89 -9.08
N LEU A 84 2.04 15.92 -8.23
CA LEU A 84 2.91 17.10 -8.34
C LEU A 84 4.39 16.74 -8.37
N SER A 85 4.79 15.69 -7.66
CA SER A 85 6.19 15.25 -7.54
C SER A 85 6.85 14.99 -8.90
N LYS A 86 6.14 14.39 -9.86
CA LYS A 86 6.64 14.08 -11.20
C LYS A 86 6.97 15.35 -11.98
N ASN A 87 6.05 16.31 -11.97
CA ASN A 87 6.22 17.59 -12.66
C ASN A 87 7.27 18.47 -11.96
N LEU A 88 7.30 18.44 -10.63
CA LEU A 88 8.25 19.19 -9.80
C LEU A 88 9.70 18.73 -10.03
N ARG A 89 9.96 17.43 -10.17
CA ARG A 89 11.28 16.89 -10.53
C ARG A 89 11.79 17.49 -11.84
N GLY A 90 10.90 17.58 -12.83
CA GLY A 90 11.18 18.18 -14.14
C GLY A 90 11.07 19.71 -14.18
N LYS A 91 10.86 20.40 -13.05
CA LYS A 91 10.62 21.86 -12.96
C LYS A 91 9.53 22.36 -13.91
N ARG A 92 8.50 21.53 -14.14
CA ARG A 92 7.36 21.81 -15.02
C ARG A 92 6.32 22.67 -14.29
N TRP A 93 6.70 23.92 -13.98
CA TRP A 93 5.96 24.81 -13.08
C TRP A 93 4.50 25.05 -13.48
N ASN A 94 4.21 25.19 -14.78
CA ASN A 94 2.84 25.38 -15.25
C ASN A 94 1.96 24.17 -14.92
N GLN A 95 2.49 22.95 -15.07
CA GLN A 95 1.78 21.72 -14.73
C GLN A 95 1.66 21.55 -13.21
N VAL A 96 2.67 21.95 -12.44
CA VAL A 96 2.58 21.97 -10.97
C VAL A 96 1.49 22.94 -10.52
N ALA A 97 1.48 24.16 -11.06
CA ALA A 97 0.46 25.17 -10.76
C ALA A 97 -0.95 24.70 -11.12
N SER A 98 -1.11 24.03 -12.27
CA SER A 98 -2.40 23.41 -12.65
C SER A 98 -2.84 22.36 -11.63
N GLY A 99 -1.96 21.43 -11.23
CA GLY A 99 -2.32 20.39 -10.27
C GLY A 99 -2.69 20.95 -8.90
N VAL A 100 -2.00 22.00 -8.43
CA VAL A 100 -2.36 22.68 -7.17
C VAL A 100 -3.72 23.37 -7.29
N LYS A 101 -4.01 23.99 -8.44
CA LYS A 101 -5.33 24.58 -8.72
C LYS A 101 -6.44 23.52 -8.74
N ASP A 102 -6.18 22.36 -9.32
CA ASP A 102 -7.16 21.26 -9.37
C ASP A 102 -7.48 20.75 -7.95
N ALA A 103 -6.46 20.56 -7.11
CA ALA A 103 -6.64 20.22 -5.69
C ALA A 103 -7.44 21.30 -4.94
N LYS A 104 -7.14 22.59 -5.15
CA LYS A 104 -7.89 23.71 -4.57
C LYS A 104 -9.37 23.71 -4.98
N ASN A 105 -9.65 23.39 -6.24
CA ASN A 105 -11.03 23.32 -6.75
C ASN A 105 -11.82 22.20 -6.07
N ILE A 106 -11.19 21.04 -5.79
CA ILE A 106 -11.84 19.94 -5.06
C ILE A 106 -12.27 20.41 -3.67
N LEU A 107 -11.37 21.07 -2.93
CA LEU A 107 -11.68 21.59 -1.59
C LEU A 107 -12.77 22.66 -1.61
N THR A 108 -12.84 23.47 -2.67
CA THR A 108 -13.82 24.56 -2.76
C THR A 108 -15.21 24.07 -3.17
N ILE A 109 -15.27 23.08 -4.07
CA ILE A 109 -16.52 22.69 -4.75
C ILE A 109 -17.10 21.40 -4.17
N SER A 110 -16.25 20.50 -3.67
CA SER A 110 -16.63 19.13 -3.32
C SER A 110 -16.36 18.78 -1.86
N GLN A 111 -16.22 19.77 -0.98
CA GLN A 111 -15.99 19.55 0.45
C GLN A 111 -17.08 18.68 1.10
N ASP A 112 -18.35 18.93 0.76
CA ASP A 112 -19.47 18.14 1.27
C ASP A 112 -19.34 16.66 0.91
N LYS A 113 -18.85 16.35 -0.30
CA LYS A 113 -18.63 14.95 -0.73
C LYS A 113 -17.52 14.27 0.07
N ILE A 114 -16.52 15.03 0.53
CA ILE A 114 -15.48 14.52 1.43
C ILE A 114 -16.08 14.24 2.80
N LEU A 115 -16.86 15.18 3.34
CA LEU A 115 -17.45 15.06 4.68
C LEU A 115 -18.55 13.98 4.79
N ASN A 116 -19.22 13.63 3.69
CA ASN A 116 -20.29 12.64 3.68
C ASN A 116 -19.85 11.23 4.10
N SER A 117 -18.57 10.87 3.93
CA SER A 117 -18.03 9.57 4.36
C SER A 117 -17.44 9.59 5.77
N VAL A 118 -17.43 10.76 6.43
CA VAL A 118 -16.91 10.90 7.79
C VAL A 118 -18.03 10.63 8.79
N PRO A 119 -17.85 9.74 9.78
CA PRO A 119 -18.80 9.54 10.88
C PRO A 119 -19.15 10.86 11.59
N GLU A 120 -20.41 11.03 12.00
CA GLU A 120 -20.92 12.30 12.56
C GLU A 120 -20.07 12.82 13.72
N GLU A 121 -19.63 11.92 14.61
CA GLU A 121 -18.81 12.24 15.77
C GLU A 121 -17.40 12.73 15.42
N LYS A 122 -16.92 12.47 14.20
CA LYS A 122 -15.60 12.88 13.69
C LYS A 122 -15.68 14.07 12.73
N LYS A 123 -16.88 14.52 12.32
CA LYS A 123 -17.04 15.57 11.30
C LYS A 123 -16.39 16.90 11.67
N GLN A 124 -16.46 17.32 12.93
CA GLN A 124 -15.84 18.56 13.38
C GLN A 124 -14.31 18.52 13.21
N GLN A 125 -13.69 17.39 13.53
CA GLN A 125 -12.24 17.20 13.35
C GLN A 125 -11.87 17.18 11.86
N ALA A 126 -12.67 16.51 11.03
CA ALA A 126 -12.47 16.49 9.59
C ALA A 126 -12.62 17.87 8.94
N GLN A 127 -13.56 18.70 9.42
CA GLN A 127 -13.71 20.09 8.98
C GLN A 127 -12.46 20.91 9.31
N THR A 128 -11.93 20.80 10.53
CA THR A 128 -10.67 21.47 10.91
C THR A 128 -9.51 21.03 10.03
N LEU A 129 -9.36 19.73 9.77
CA LEU A 129 -8.31 19.24 8.87
C LEU A 129 -8.48 19.78 7.44
N LEU A 130 -9.71 19.89 6.94
CA LEU A 130 -9.97 20.44 5.61
C LEU A 130 -9.61 21.93 5.51
N GLU A 131 -9.89 22.72 6.56
CA GLU A 131 -9.47 24.12 6.64
C GLU A 131 -7.93 24.24 6.65
N GLU A 132 -7.24 23.40 7.42
CA GLU A 132 -5.78 23.36 7.47
C GLU A 132 -5.18 22.95 6.12
N ILE A 133 -5.71 21.92 5.48
CA ILE A 133 -5.30 21.48 4.13
C ILE A 133 -5.52 22.63 3.13
N ASN A 134 -6.67 23.30 3.20
CA ASN A 134 -6.99 24.41 2.31
C ASN A 134 -6.02 25.58 2.45
N SER A 135 -5.64 25.93 3.70
CA SER A 135 -4.62 26.93 4.01
C SER A 135 -3.24 26.53 3.47
N GLN A 136 -2.82 25.28 3.69
CA GLN A 136 -1.54 24.80 3.16
C GLN A 136 -1.51 24.73 1.64
N ILE A 137 -2.64 24.50 0.97
CA ILE A 137 -2.72 24.59 -0.49
C ILE A 137 -2.51 26.05 -0.96
N GLU A 138 -3.01 27.05 -0.24
CA GLU A 138 -2.76 28.46 -0.57
C GLU A 138 -1.26 28.78 -0.43
N GLU A 139 -0.62 28.34 0.65
CA GLU A 139 0.84 28.44 0.82
C GLU A 139 1.58 27.74 -0.33
N LEU A 140 1.13 26.53 -0.72
CA LEU A 140 1.71 25.79 -1.83
C LEU A 140 1.60 26.56 -3.16
N GLN A 141 0.50 27.29 -3.40
CA GLN A 141 0.34 28.14 -4.58
C GLN A 141 1.39 29.26 -4.61
N GLU A 142 1.65 29.90 -3.48
CA GLU A 142 2.69 30.93 -3.36
C GLU A 142 4.07 30.35 -3.67
N LYS A 143 4.43 29.22 -3.07
CA LYS A 143 5.71 28.54 -3.33
C LYS A 143 5.88 28.14 -4.80
N VAL A 144 4.80 27.72 -5.45
CA VAL A 144 4.81 27.44 -6.90
C VAL A 144 5.01 28.70 -7.72
N ALA A 145 4.37 29.82 -7.36
CA ALA A 145 4.54 31.11 -8.04
C ALA A 145 5.97 31.64 -7.91
N GLU A 146 6.59 31.47 -6.74
CA GLU A 146 7.98 31.81 -6.43
C GLU A 146 8.99 30.84 -7.08
N LYS A 147 8.51 29.70 -7.62
CA LYS A 147 9.34 28.60 -8.13
C LYS A 147 10.29 28.03 -7.06
N ASP A 148 9.86 28.05 -5.80
CA ASP A 148 10.56 27.45 -4.67
C ASP A 148 10.37 25.93 -4.66
N LYS A 149 11.32 25.21 -5.26
CA LYS A 149 11.22 23.75 -5.40
C LYS A 149 11.22 23.04 -4.05
N GLU A 150 12.02 23.52 -3.11
CA GLU A 150 12.16 22.89 -1.80
C GLU A 150 10.93 23.15 -0.94
N GLY A 151 10.46 24.41 -0.90
CA GLY A 151 9.20 24.77 -0.25
C GLY A 151 8.02 23.97 -0.78
N VAL A 152 7.87 23.85 -2.11
CA VAL A 152 6.80 23.02 -2.70
C VAL A 152 6.92 21.55 -2.27
N TRP A 153 8.14 21.00 -2.19
CA TRP A 153 8.34 19.62 -1.76
C TRP A 153 7.92 19.40 -0.30
N LEU A 154 8.31 20.31 0.59
CA LEU A 154 8.02 20.25 2.02
C LEU A 154 6.53 20.47 2.31
N THR A 155 5.93 21.53 1.77
CA THR A 155 4.50 21.84 1.96
C THR A 155 3.61 20.74 1.38
N ARG A 156 3.96 20.17 0.21
CA ARG A 156 3.28 18.98 -0.34
C ARG A 156 3.29 17.80 0.63
N LYS A 157 4.44 17.50 1.26
CA LYS A 157 4.55 16.40 2.23
C LYS A 157 3.62 16.65 3.42
N ALA A 158 3.60 17.88 3.95
CA ALA A 158 2.73 18.25 5.06
C ALA A 158 1.23 18.12 4.71
N ILE A 159 0.82 18.55 3.52
CA ILE A 159 -0.55 18.37 3.03
C ILE A 159 -0.93 16.89 2.96
N LEU A 160 -0.04 16.05 2.44
CA LEU A 160 -0.28 14.61 2.31
C LEU A 160 -0.36 13.90 3.66
N ASP A 161 0.37 14.37 4.67
CA ASP A 161 0.24 13.88 6.04
C ASP A 161 -1.17 14.20 6.58
N LYS A 162 -1.65 15.45 6.43
CA LYS A 162 -3.01 15.84 6.83
C LYS A 162 -4.12 15.14 6.06
N ILE A 163 -3.92 14.88 4.76
CA ILE A 163 -4.86 14.08 3.97
C ILE A 163 -4.94 12.67 4.55
N GLY A 164 -3.81 12.08 4.96
CA GLY A 164 -3.81 10.78 5.64
C GLY A 164 -4.61 10.79 6.95
N ASP A 165 -4.47 11.84 7.75
CA ASP A 165 -5.25 12.03 8.98
C ASP A 165 -6.75 12.15 8.68
N LEU A 166 -7.10 12.93 7.66
CA LEU A 166 -8.49 13.11 7.20
C LEU A 166 -9.10 11.79 6.71
N GLU A 167 -8.35 11.01 5.93
CA GLU A 167 -8.77 9.70 5.45
C GLU A 167 -8.95 8.70 6.59
N ALA A 168 -8.08 8.73 7.61
CA ALA A 168 -8.23 7.88 8.79
C ALA A 168 -9.52 8.18 9.56
N LEU A 169 -9.98 9.44 9.59
CA LEU A 169 -11.28 9.80 10.18
C LEU A 169 -12.47 9.21 9.42
N MET A 170 -12.33 8.85 8.14
CA MET A 170 -13.41 8.26 7.34
C MET A 170 -13.64 6.77 7.60
N VAL A 171 -12.73 6.10 8.31
CA VAL A 171 -12.90 4.69 8.65
C VAL A 171 -14.07 4.56 9.63
N GLN A 172 -15.11 3.84 9.20
CA GLN A 172 -16.36 3.64 9.96
C GLN A 172 -16.25 2.53 11.00
N GLY A 173 -15.36 1.57 10.79
CA GLY A 173 -15.16 0.41 11.67
C GLY A 173 -14.14 -0.55 11.08
N PHE A 174 -13.95 -1.68 11.74
CA PHE A 174 -13.08 -2.74 11.24
C PHE A 174 -13.73 -3.43 10.01
N PRO A 175 -13.02 -3.64 8.90
CA PRO A 175 -13.64 -3.87 7.59
C PRO A 175 -14.22 -5.28 7.34
N PHE A 176 -13.89 -6.27 8.16
CA PHE A 176 -14.34 -7.66 7.99
C PHE A 176 -14.36 -8.41 9.33
N GLU A 177 -14.99 -9.58 9.37
CA GLU A 177 -14.96 -10.46 10.55
C GLU A 177 -13.70 -11.34 10.51
N ILE A 178 -12.96 -11.38 11.62
CA ILE A 178 -11.82 -12.29 11.76
C ILE A 178 -12.36 -13.67 12.17
N PRO A 179 -11.95 -14.77 11.51
CA PRO A 179 -12.43 -16.11 11.85
C PRO A 179 -12.30 -16.45 13.34
N GLU A 180 -13.35 -17.03 13.93
CA GLU A 180 -13.41 -17.36 15.36
C GLU A 180 -12.28 -18.28 15.82
N LYS A 181 -11.76 -19.14 14.93
CA LYS A 181 -10.59 -19.99 15.21
C LYS A 181 -9.31 -19.23 15.58
N TYR A 182 -9.27 -17.90 15.41
CA TYR A 182 -8.16 -17.04 15.78
C TYR A 182 -8.48 -16.11 16.96
N SER A 183 -9.57 -16.35 17.70
CA SER A 183 -9.95 -15.53 18.87
C SER A 183 -8.95 -15.63 20.03
N ASP A 184 -8.15 -16.70 20.07
CA ASP A 184 -7.07 -16.95 21.02
C ASP A 184 -5.75 -16.26 20.66
N LEU A 185 -5.71 -15.53 19.54
CA LEU A 185 -4.56 -14.73 19.11
C LEU A 185 -4.79 -13.23 19.35
N PRO A 186 -3.72 -12.46 19.64
CA PRO A 186 -3.81 -11.01 19.65
C PRO A 186 -4.17 -10.48 18.26
N ARG A 187 -5.10 -9.51 18.21
CA ARG A 187 -5.63 -8.92 16.98
C ARG A 187 -5.49 -7.41 17.03
N LEU A 188 -4.99 -6.77 15.97
CA LEU A 188 -4.98 -5.31 15.87
C LEU A 188 -6.18 -4.85 15.04
N LEU A 189 -7.19 -4.26 15.68
CA LEU A 189 -8.41 -3.78 15.03
C LEU A 189 -8.29 -2.32 14.61
N GLY A 190 -7.22 -1.99 13.89
CA GLY A 190 -6.91 -0.62 13.48
C GLY A 190 -5.44 -0.48 13.14
N ARG A 191 -4.87 0.69 13.44
CA ARG A 191 -3.42 0.94 13.30
C ARG A 191 -2.78 1.17 14.64
N ALA A 192 -1.48 0.94 14.71
CA ALA A 192 -0.64 1.36 15.82
C ALA A 192 0.66 1.96 15.28
N THR A 193 1.17 2.99 15.96
CA THR A 193 2.49 3.55 15.66
C THR A 193 3.48 3.05 16.70
N VAL A 194 4.56 2.42 16.25
CA VAL A 194 5.61 1.87 17.11
C VAL A 194 6.92 2.61 16.87
N LYS A 195 7.48 3.16 17.94
CA LYS A 195 8.82 3.72 17.96
C LYS A 195 9.81 2.64 18.41
N ILE A 196 10.77 2.34 17.55
CA ILE A 196 11.81 1.34 17.76
C ILE A 196 13.14 2.08 17.96
N ASN A 197 13.69 2.02 19.16
CA ASN A 197 14.99 2.56 19.49
C ASN A 197 16.06 1.48 19.23
N THR A 198 17.06 1.83 18.44
CA THR A 198 18.18 0.95 18.05
C THR A 198 19.52 1.57 18.44
N THR A 199 20.60 0.82 18.31
CA THR A 199 21.97 1.33 18.48
C THR A 199 22.38 2.39 17.45
N LYS A 200 21.64 2.51 16.32
CA LYS A 200 21.87 3.52 15.28
C LYS A 200 20.95 4.73 15.37
N GLY A 201 19.94 4.69 16.24
CA GLY A 201 18.93 5.74 16.36
C GLY A 201 17.52 5.18 16.37
N ASP A 202 16.56 6.06 16.18
CA ASP A 202 15.13 5.72 16.23
C ASP A 202 14.57 5.44 14.84
N ILE A 203 13.71 4.43 14.76
CA ILE A 203 12.88 4.11 13.59
C ILE A 203 11.42 4.16 14.04
N THR A 204 10.55 4.78 13.23
CA THR A 204 9.11 4.79 13.48
C THR A 204 8.39 3.93 12.45
N VAL A 205 7.59 2.97 12.93
CA VAL A 205 6.82 2.03 12.11
C VAL A 205 5.34 2.27 12.34
N VAL A 206 4.56 2.42 11.26
CA VAL A 206 3.11 2.30 11.33
C VAL A 206 2.74 0.85 11.00
N VAL A 207 2.04 0.23 11.93
CA VAL A 207 1.56 -1.15 11.88
C VAL A 207 0.08 -1.13 11.47
N ASP A 208 -0.28 -1.93 10.47
CA ASP A 208 -1.57 -1.91 9.82
C ASP A 208 -2.37 -3.20 10.05
N GLY A 209 -3.28 -3.13 11.03
CA GLY A 209 -4.20 -4.22 11.36
C GLY A 209 -5.44 -4.25 10.49
N TYR A 210 -5.75 -3.19 9.74
CA TYR A 210 -6.87 -3.20 8.78
C TYR A 210 -6.69 -4.25 7.69
N ASN A 211 -5.44 -4.54 7.29
CA ASN A 211 -5.16 -5.50 6.22
C ASN A 211 -4.39 -6.74 6.71
N ALA A 212 -3.74 -6.69 7.87
CA ALA A 212 -3.01 -7.82 8.48
C ALA A 212 -3.24 -7.92 10.00
N PRO A 213 -4.49 -8.14 10.46
CA PRO A 213 -4.86 -8.03 11.88
C PRO A 213 -4.15 -9.00 12.82
N LEU A 214 -3.85 -10.23 12.40
CA LEU A 214 -3.24 -11.25 13.26
C LEU A 214 -1.75 -11.00 13.44
N THR A 215 -1.07 -10.68 12.35
CA THR A 215 0.36 -10.39 12.29
C THR A 215 0.67 -9.09 13.00
N ALA A 216 -0.11 -8.04 12.69
CA ALA A 216 -0.04 -6.75 13.36
C ALA A 216 -0.36 -6.87 14.86
N GLY A 217 -1.43 -7.59 15.21
CA GLY A 217 -1.84 -7.83 16.60
C GLY A 217 -0.75 -8.52 17.41
N ASN A 218 -0.20 -9.61 16.87
CA ASN A 218 0.89 -10.32 17.51
C ASN A 218 2.14 -9.43 17.68
N PHE A 219 2.53 -8.66 16.65
CA PHE A 219 3.67 -7.74 16.77
C PHE A 219 3.46 -6.70 17.88
N VAL A 220 2.29 -6.03 17.88
CA VAL A 220 1.97 -4.99 18.87
C VAL A 220 1.86 -5.57 20.29
N ASP A 221 1.28 -6.76 20.46
CA ASP A 221 1.27 -7.45 21.75
C ASP A 221 2.69 -7.71 22.28
N LEU A 222 3.60 -8.19 21.42
CA LEU A 222 5.00 -8.43 21.79
C LEU A 222 5.75 -7.13 22.13
N VAL A 223 5.48 -6.04 21.40
CA VAL A 223 5.99 -4.70 21.75
C VAL A 223 5.51 -4.29 23.14
N GLN A 224 4.22 -4.41 23.45
CA GLN A 224 3.66 -4.04 24.76
C GLN A 224 4.20 -4.89 25.91
N ARG A 225 4.59 -6.15 25.64
CA ARG A 225 5.25 -7.04 26.60
C ARG A 225 6.73 -6.73 26.81
N GLY A 226 7.31 -5.80 26.04
CA GLY A 226 8.75 -5.52 26.07
C GLY A 226 9.60 -6.65 25.46
N PHE A 227 9.00 -7.55 24.66
CA PHE A 227 9.67 -8.74 24.14
C PHE A 227 10.91 -8.40 23.30
N TYR A 228 10.85 -7.31 22.54
CA TYR A 228 11.93 -6.88 21.64
C TYR A 228 13.07 -6.13 22.35
N GLN A 229 13.04 -6.01 23.68
CA GLN A 229 14.10 -5.33 24.42
C GLN A 229 15.43 -6.08 24.29
N ASP A 230 16.48 -5.35 23.93
CA ASP A 230 17.85 -5.84 23.80
C ASP A 230 18.04 -7.03 22.82
N LEU A 231 17.14 -7.21 21.84
CA LEU A 231 17.26 -8.26 20.83
C LEU A 231 18.21 -7.87 19.69
N PRO A 232 19.12 -8.77 19.27
CA PRO A 232 20.08 -8.49 18.21
C PRO A 232 19.42 -8.39 16.83
N ILE A 233 20.08 -7.67 15.94
CA ILE A 233 19.87 -7.86 14.49
C ILE A 233 20.58 -9.15 14.09
N ILE A 234 19.82 -10.13 13.59
CA ILE A 234 20.35 -11.48 13.28
C ILE A 234 20.75 -11.65 11.82
N ARG A 235 20.25 -10.77 10.95
CA ARG A 235 20.62 -10.66 9.54
C ARG A 235 20.46 -9.21 9.12
N GLY A 236 21.43 -8.66 8.41
CA GLY A 236 21.41 -7.26 8.01
C GLY A 236 22.81 -6.75 7.72
N GLY A 237 22.88 -5.75 6.84
CA GLY A 237 24.11 -5.23 6.30
C GLY A 237 23.82 -4.33 5.11
N ARG A 238 24.83 -3.68 4.56
CA ARG A 238 24.66 -2.80 3.40
C ARG A 238 24.21 -3.56 2.15
N ASP A 239 24.70 -4.79 1.98
CA ASP A 239 24.44 -5.64 0.82
C ASP A 239 23.30 -6.65 1.04
N ASP A 240 22.68 -6.64 2.23
CA ASP A 240 21.52 -7.47 2.53
C ASP A 240 20.23 -6.82 2.04
N PHE A 241 19.33 -7.66 1.52
CA PHE A 241 17.98 -7.25 1.07
C PHE A 241 17.01 -7.02 2.23
N VAL A 242 17.36 -7.48 3.43
CA VAL A 242 16.51 -7.38 4.62
C VAL A 242 17.35 -7.11 5.87
N VAL A 243 16.73 -6.45 6.86
CA VAL A 243 17.23 -6.38 8.24
C VAL A 243 16.27 -7.17 9.12
N GLN A 244 16.69 -8.32 9.62
CA GLN A 244 15.87 -9.24 10.41
C GLN A 244 16.25 -9.21 11.89
N THR A 245 15.24 -9.27 12.75
CA THR A 245 15.39 -9.32 14.22
C THR A 245 14.23 -10.10 14.85
N GLY A 246 14.10 -10.05 16.17
CA GLY A 246 12.98 -10.66 16.91
C GLY A 246 13.18 -12.12 17.30
N LYS A 247 14.39 -12.68 17.10
CA LYS A 247 14.75 -14.00 17.63
C LYS A 247 15.11 -13.86 19.11
N PRO A 248 14.44 -14.58 20.02
CA PRO A 248 14.79 -14.54 21.44
C PRO A 248 16.16 -15.20 21.69
N PRO A 249 16.84 -14.86 22.79
CA PRO A 249 18.09 -15.53 23.16
C PRO A 249 17.83 -17.01 23.50
N GLY A 250 18.83 -17.86 23.25
CA GLY A 250 18.77 -19.30 23.52
C GLY A 250 18.27 -20.12 22.35
N GLU A 251 17.67 -21.28 22.65
CA GLU A 251 17.21 -22.26 21.65
C GLU A 251 15.82 -21.94 21.07
N ALA A 252 15.11 -20.97 21.65
CA ALA A 252 13.79 -20.61 21.17
C ALA A 252 13.88 -19.88 19.81
N GLU A 253 13.10 -20.33 18.84
CA GLU A 253 13.03 -19.70 17.51
C GLU A 253 11.95 -18.60 17.43
N GLY A 254 11.20 -18.37 18.51
CA GLY A 254 10.09 -17.42 18.53
C GLY A 254 9.49 -17.26 19.92
N PHE A 255 8.35 -16.58 20.02
CA PHE A 255 7.71 -16.30 21.30
C PHE A 255 7.16 -17.58 21.94
N ILE A 256 7.60 -17.86 23.17
CA ILE A 256 7.01 -18.87 24.03
C ILE A 256 6.06 -18.19 25.00
N ASP A 257 4.78 -18.55 24.95
CA ASP A 257 3.78 -17.95 25.82
C ASP A 257 4.07 -18.32 27.29
N PRO A 258 4.22 -17.33 28.19
CA PRO A 258 4.61 -17.59 29.58
C PRO A 258 3.55 -18.34 30.37
N LYS A 259 2.27 -18.28 29.98
CA LYS A 259 1.17 -18.98 30.63
C LYS A 259 1.09 -20.43 30.14
N THR A 260 1.11 -20.64 28.83
CA THR A 260 0.90 -21.98 28.25
C THR A 260 2.19 -22.79 28.09
N LYS A 261 3.35 -22.11 28.15
CA LYS A 261 4.68 -22.66 27.85
C LYS A 261 4.81 -23.22 26.43
N LYS A 262 3.94 -22.80 25.51
CA LYS A 262 3.93 -23.23 24.10
C LYS A 262 4.45 -22.13 23.19
N TYR A 263 5.04 -22.55 22.08
CA TYR A 263 5.37 -21.65 20.97
C TYR A 263 4.09 -21.05 20.40
N ARG A 264 4.02 -19.72 20.32
CA ARG A 264 2.88 -19.03 19.68
C ARG A 264 3.14 -18.95 18.18
N LYS A 265 2.37 -19.73 17.42
CA LYS A 265 2.27 -19.61 15.97
C LYS A 265 1.18 -18.60 15.60
N ILE A 266 1.41 -17.84 14.54
CA ILE A 266 0.37 -17.09 13.84
C ILE A 266 0.23 -17.63 12.41
N PRO A 267 -0.99 -17.72 11.87
CA PRO A 267 -1.20 -18.15 10.49
C PRO A 267 -0.61 -17.11 9.52
N PHE A 268 -0.24 -17.56 8.33
CA PHE A 268 -0.02 -16.65 7.22
C PHE A 268 -1.33 -15.90 6.91
N GLU A 269 -1.24 -14.61 6.60
CA GLU A 269 -2.36 -13.81 6.10
C GLU A 269 -1.91 -12.85 5.00
N VAL A 270 -2.78 -12.61 4.03
CA VAL A 270 -2.56 -11.62 2.97
C VAL A 270 -3.90 -11.14 2.42
N LEU A 271 -4.05 -9.83 2.27
CA LEU A 271 -5.19 -9.24 1.58
C LEU A 271 -4.77 -8.78 0.17
N ALA A 272 -5.35 -9.39 -0.87
CA ALA A 272 -5.19 -8.93 -2.24
C ALA A 272 -6.11 -7.74 -2.54
N LYS A 273 -5.69 -6.83 -3.42
CA LYS A 273 -6.53 -5.71 -3.85
C LYS A 273 -7.80 -6.23 -4.53
N GLY A 274 -8.94 -5.76 -4.07
CA GLY A 274 -10.26 -6.15 -4.57
C GLY A 274 -10.92 -7.29 -3.77
N ASP A 275 -10.17 -7.99 -2.93
CA ASP A 275 -10.74 -8.93 -1.97
C ASP A 275 -11.41 -8.17 -0.81
N LYS A 276 -12.43 -8.78 -0.20
CA LYS A 276 -13.17 -8.20 0.94
C LYS A 276 -12.53 -8.53 2.29
N GLU A 277 -11.82 -9.63 2.38
CA GLU A 277 -11.22 -10.16 3.60
C GLU A 277 -9.89 -10.86 3.28
N PRO A 278 -8.96 -10.97 4.25
CA PRO A 278 -7.68 -11.60 4.03
C PRO A 278 -7.83 -13.09 3.73
N THR A 279 -6.95 -13.58 2.86
CA THR A 279 -6.70 -15.01 2.72
C THR A 279 -5.79 -15.46 3.86
N TYR A 280 -6.18 -16.52 4.55
CA TYR A 280 -5.42 -17.12 5.65
C TYR A 280 -4.84 -18.47 5.27
N GLU A 281 -3.70 -18.82 5.86
CA GLU A 281 -3.10 -20.16 5.82
C GLU A 281 -2.66 -20.68 4.45
N VAL A 282 -2.70 -19.84 3.41
CA VAL A 282 -2.27 -20.19 2.05
C VAL A 282 -1.73 -18.95 1.35
N THR A 283 -0.66 -19.12 0.57
CA THR A 283 -0.05 -18.02 -0.19
C THR A 283 -0.85 -17.70 -1.45
N LEU A 284 -0.71 -16.48 -1.98
CA LEU A 284 -1.30 -16.15 -3.29
C LEU A 284 -0.68 -17.01 -4.41
N GLU A 285 0.59 -17.40 -4.27
CA GLU A 285 1.26 -18.29 -5.21
C GLU A 285 0.62 -19.68 -5.24
N ASP A 286 0.36 -20.28 -4.09
CA ASP A 286 -0.29 -21.60 -3.97
C ASP A 286 -1.71 -21.58 -4.55
N LEU A 287 -2.41 -20.44 -4.46
CA LEU A 287 -3.73 -20.23 -5.07
C LEU A 287 -3.66 -19.94 -6.58
N GLY A 288 -2.47 -19.84 -7.17
CA GLY A 288 -2.28 -19.44 -8.57
C GLY A 288 -2.60 -17.96 -8.84
N ARG A 289 -2.68 -17.13 -7.79
CA ARG A 289 -2.96 -15.68 -7.80
C ARG A 289 -1.69 -14.84 -7.71
N TYR A 290 -0.58 -15.31 -8.29
CA TYR A 290 0.74 -14.66 -8.21
C TYR A 290 0.84 -13.28 -8.89
N LEU A 291 -0.19 -12.86 -9.64
CA LEU A 291 -0.28 -11.52 -10.24
C LEU A 291 -1.20 -10.57 -9.47
N ASP A 292 -1.91 -11.07 -8.46
CA ASP A 292 -2.85 -10.26 -7.71
C ASP A 292 -2.06 -9.41 -6.70
N PRO A 293 -2.05 -8.08 -6.84
CA PRO A 293 -1.24 -7.24 -5.98
C PRO A 293 -1.82 -7.21 -4.56
N PRO A 294 -1.01 -7.41 -3.50
CA PRO A 294 -1.48 -7.22 -2.14
C PRO A 294 -1.82 -5.75 -1.87
N VAL A 295 -2.70 -5.52 -0.89
CA VAL A 295 -2.98 -4.16 -0.38
C VAL A 295 -1.74 -3.57 0.28
N LEU A 296 -0.97 -4.40 0.99
CA LEU A 296 0.33 -4.06 1.57
C LEU A 296 1.46 -4.75 0.78
N PRO A 297 2.04 -4.11 -0.25
CA PRO A 297 3.13 -4.68 -1.05
C PRO A 297 4.54 -4.38 -0.49
N PHE A 298 5.52 -5.20 -0.87
CA PHE A 298 6.95 -4.98 -0.65
C PHE A 298 7.56 -3.95 -1.61
N ASN A 299 6.83 -2.89 -1.95
CA ASN A 299 7.30 -1.86 -2.89
C ASN A 299 8.01 -0.68 -2.21
N ALA A 300 7.90 -0.57 -0.89
CA ALA A 300 8.54 0.50 -0.13
C ALA A 300 9.78 -0.02 0.61
N TYR A 301 10.82 0.81 0.61
CA TYR A 301 11.93 0.64 1.54
C TYR A 301 11.39 0.75 2.97
N GLY A 302 11.72 -0.23 3.82
CA GLY A 302 11.20 -0.31 5.17
C GLY A 302 9.81 -0.93 5.29
N ALA A 303 9.30 -1.63 4.27
CA ALA A 303 8.16 -2.54 4.45
C ALA A 303 8.52 -3.60 5.50
N VAL A 304 7.59 -3.88 6.42
CA VAL A 304 7.81 -4.79 7.55
C VAL A 304 7.08 -6.10 7.29
N GLY A 305 7.86 -7.17 7.11
CA GLY A 305 7.37 -8.51 6.85
C GLY A 305 7.56 -9.43 8.05
N MET A 306 6.62 -10.34 8.27
CA MET A 306 6.76 -11.38 9.28
C MET A 306 7.70 -12.48 8.78
N ALA A 307 8.73 -12.79 9.56
CA ALA A 307 9.60 -13.92 9.27
C ALA A 307 8.94 -15.22 9.74
N ARG A 308 9.22 -16.31 9.03
CA ARG A 308 8.67 -17.64 9.30
C ARG A 308 9.65 -18.72 8.84
N PRO A 309 9.56 -19.94 9.39
CA PRO A 309 10.21 -21.11 8.81
C PRO A 309 9.83 -21.30 7.33
N GLU A 310 10.77 -21.80 6.52
CA GLU A 310 10.56 -22.02 5.10
C GLU A 310 9.53 -23.13 4.83
N ASP A 311 9.51 -24.15 5.68
CA ASP A 311 8.69 -25.36 5.57
C ASP A 311 7.29 -25.23 6.19
N ASP A 312 7.03 -24.19 6.99
CA ASP A 312 5.73 -23.95 7.62
C ASP A 312 5.31 -22.48 7.48
N ILE A 313 4.38 -22.24 6.55
CA ILE A 313 3.86 -20.90 6.27
C ILE A 313 3.08 -20.32 7.46
N ASN A 314 2.57 -21.20 8.34
CA ASN A 314 1.74 -20.86 9.50
C ASN A 314 2.52 -20.91 10.81
N ALA A 315 3.85 -20.77 10.74
CA ALA A 315 4.73 -20.74 11.92
C ALA A 315 5.42 -19.38 12.12
N GLY A 316 4.84 -18.28 11.61
CA GLY A 316 5.23 -16.94 12.03
C GLY A 316 5.09 -16.82 13.56
N SER A 317 5.96 -16.03 14.19
CA SER A 317 5.92 -15.82 15.65
C SER A 317 6.46 -14.44 16.00
N SER A 318 7.70 -14.32 16.48
CA SER A 318 8.25 -13.03 16.93
C SER A 318 9.27 -12.42 15.97
N GLN A 319 9.81 -13.20 15.04
CA GLN A 319 10.82 -12.70 14.12
C GLN A 319 10.17 -11.88 13.02
N PHE A 320 10.70 -10.71 12.72
CA PHE A 320 10.25 -9.86 11.62
C PHE A 320 11.45 -9.26 10.91
N PHE A 321 11.23 -8.74 9.71
CA PHE A 321 12.27 -8.09 8.94
C PHE A 321 11.78 -6.79 8.30
N PHE A 322 12.71 -5.86 8.15
CA PHE A 322 12.56 -4.67 7.31
C PHE A 322 13.10 -4.98 5.92
N PHE A 323 12.34 -4.66 4.89
CA PHE A 323 12.74 -4.85 3.50
C PHE A 323 13.57 -3.66 3.00
N LYS A 324 14.78 -3.88 2.51
CA LYS A 324 15.71 -2.83 2.04
C LYS A 324 15.57 -2.51 0.54
N PHE A 325 14.37 -2.64 -0.03
CA PHE A 325 14.02 -2.41 -1.45
C PHE A 325 15.13 -2.73 -2.46
N ASP A 326 15.00 -3.88 -3.12
CA ASP A 326 15.95 -4.32 -4.13
C ASP A 326 15.30 -4.41 -5.51
N ARG A 327 15.97 -3.91 -6.55
CA ARG A 327 15.41 -3.82 -7.92
C ARG A 327 15.30 -5.17 -8.63
N GLU A 328 16.05 -6.18 -8.21
CA GLU A 328 15.95 -7.56 -8.69
C GLU A 328 14.78 -8.30 -8.04
N LEU A 329 14.46 -7.97 -6.77
CA LEU A 329 13.30 -8.52 -6.06
C LEU A 329 12.01 -7.73 -6.32
N THR A 330 12.12 -6.48 -6.77
CA THR A 330 11.01 -5.57 -7.09
C THR A 330 11.01 -5.08 -8.55
N PRO A 331 11.10 -5.97 -9.56
CA PRO A 331 11.01 -5.54 -10.94
C PRO A 331 9.68 -4.81 -11.20
N PRO A 332 9.66 -3.86 -12.16
CA PRO A 332 8.44 -3.12 -12.47
C PRO A 332 7.27 -4.07 -12.76
N GLY A 333 6.23 -3.99 -11.93
CA GLY A 333 5.01 -4.76 -12.09
C GLY A 333 5.00 -6.17 -11.52
N TYR A 334 6.08 -6.62 -10.86
CA TYR A 334 6.13 -7.92 -10.22
C TYR A 334 7.10 -7.90 -9.05
N ASN A 335 6.66 -8.28 -7.86
CA ASN A 335 7.52 -8.39 -6.68
C ASN A 335 7.55 -9.83 -6.21
N LEU A 336 8.74 -10.41 -6.10
CA LEU A 336 8.91 -11.83 -5.77
C LEU A 336 8.46 -12.17 -4.35
N MET A 337 8.39 -11.18 -3.45
CA MET A 337 8.00 -11.35 -2.05
C MET A 337 6.49 -11.19 -1.84
N ASP A 338 5.82 -10.46 -2.74
CA ASP A 338 4.37 -10.20 -2.64
C ASP A 338 3.59 -11.51 -2.70
N GLY A 339 2.63 -11.67 -1.79
CA GLY A 339 1.81 -12.87 -1.69
C GLY A 339 2.49 -14.07 -1.04
N ARG A 340 3.80 -14.03 -0.74
CA ARG A 340 4.56 -15.10 -0.06
C ARG A 340 4.84 -14.84 1.42
N TYR A 341 4.89 -13.57 1.81
CA TYR A 341 5.10 -13.10 3.19
C TYR A 341 4.01 -12.11 3.60
N ALA A 342 3.63 -12.14 4.88
CA ALA A 342 2.68 -11.19 5.46
C ALA A 342 3.39 -9.85 5.73
N VAL A 343 3.06 -8.83 4.94
CA VAL A 343 3.41 -7.44 5.24
C VAL A 343 2.39 -6.89 6.23
N PHE A 344 2.85 -6.28 7.30
CA PHE A 344 1.97 -5.78 8.35
C PHE A 344 2.28 -4.34 8.78
N GLY A 345 3.23 -3.67 8.13
CA GLY A 345 3.57 -2.29 8.46
C GLY A 345 4.65 -1.71 7.59
N TYR A 346 4.95 -0.43 7.81
CA TYR A 346 5.99 0.29 7.10
C TYR A 346 6.73 1.28 8.01
N VAL A 347 8.04 1.41 7.78
CA VAL A 347 8.85 2.48 8.33
C VAL A 347 8.42 3.82 7.72
N VAL A 348 7.97 4.75 8.54
CA VAL A 348 7.54 6.09 8.14
C VAL A 348 8.53 7.19 8.53
N ASP A 349 9.49 6.88 9.40
CA ASP A 349 10.59 7.76 9.82
C ASP A 349 11.82 6.95 10.27
N GLY A 350 13.02 7.51 10.11
CA GLY A 350 14.30 6.85 10.41
C GLY A 350 14.80 5.93 9.29
N LYS A 351 14.59 6.31 8.02
CA LYS A 351 15.04 5.52 6.86
C LYS A 351 16.55 5.35 6.85
N GLU A 352 17.28 6.42 7.10
CA GLU A 352 18.74 6.47 7.17
C GLU A 352 19.28 5.59 8.32
N VAL A 353 18.57 5.53 9.45
CA VAL A 353 18.92 4.63 10.56
C VAL A 353 18.81 3.18 10.11
N LEU A 354 17.71 2.82 9.42
CA LEU A 354 17.53 1.48 8.87
C LEU A 354 18.59 1.11 7.82
N GLU A 355 19.05 2.08 7.01
CA GLU A 355 20.11 1.85 6.02
C GLU A 355 21.44 1.46 6.67
N GLU A 356 21.70 1.92 7.90
CA GLU A 356 22.94 1.71 8.65
C GLU A 356 22.93 0.50 9.58
N LEU A 357 21.79 -0.16 9.80
CA LEU A 357 21.71 -1.33 10.68
C LEU A 357 22.44 -2.54 10.10
N THR A 358 23.21 -3.21 10.96
CA THR A 358 24.00 -4.41 10.67
C THR A 358 23.83 -5.46 11.75
N THR A 359 24.45 -6.64 11.62
CA THR A 359 24.46 -7.68 12.67
C THR A 359 25.21 -7.29 13.95
N ASP A 360 25.97 -6.19 13.95
CA ASP A 360 26.62 -5.64 15.14
C ASP A 360 25.65 -4.79 15.99
N ASP A 361 24.43 -4.56 15.49
CA ASP A 361 23.42 -3.71 16.09
C ASP A 361 22.31 -4.50 16.80
N LYS A 362 21.50 -3.79 17.57
CA LYS A 362 20.35 -4.37 18.27
C LYS A 362 19.19 -3.40 18.39
N ILE A 363 18.02 -3.97 18.65
CA ILE A 363 16.86 -3.24 19.18
C ILE A 363 17.12 -3.01 20.67
N ILE A 364 17.18 -1.75 21.10
CA ILE A 364 17.30 -1.38 22.51
C ILE A 364 15.91 -1.45 23.15
N SER A 365 14.90 -0.89 22.50
CA SER A 365 13.51 -1.00 22.95
C SER A 365 12.53 -0.75 21.80
N ALA A 366 11.30 -1.25 21.94
CA ALA A 366 10.19 -0.90 21.07
C ALA A 366 9.01 -0.46 21.95
N LYS A 367 8.32 0.62 21.57
CA LYS A 367 7.18 1.16 22.31
C LYS A 367 6.06 1.53 21.35
N VAL A 368 4.84 1.12 21.69
CA VAL A 368 3.63 1.64 21.04
C VAL A 368 3.44 3.08 21.52
N ILE A 369 3.44 4.03 20.60
CA ILE A 369 3.27 5.46 20.90
C ILE A 369 1.86 5.96 20.56
N GLU A 370 1.13 5.26 19.67
CA GLU A 370 -0.25 5.55 19.29
C GLU A 370 -0.99 4.26 18.92
N GLY A 371 -2.30 4.21 19.12
CA GLY A 371 -3.15 3.08 18.67
C GLY A 371 -3.02 1.81 19.51
N ALA A 372 -2.55 1.91 20.75
CA ALA A 372 -2.45 0.76 21.67
C ALA A 372 -3.83 0.19 22.02
N GLU A 373 -4.85 1.06 22.06
CA GLU A 373 -6.27 0.76 22.28
C GLU A 373 -6.89 -0.11 21.17
N ASN A 374 -6.28 -0.16 19.99
CA ASN A 374 -6.74 -1.01 18.90
C ASN A 374 -6.31 -2.48 19.07
N LEU A 375 -5.44 -2.79 20.04
CA LEU A 375 -5.03 -4.16 20.33
C LEU A 375 -6.10 -4.87 21.15
N VAL A 376 -6.65 -5.94 20.58
CA VAL A 376 -7.52 -6.88 21.28
C VAL A 376 -6.68 -8.08 21.71
N GLN A 377 -6.66 -8.32 23.02
CA GLN A 377 -5.98 -9.47 23.62
C GLN A 377 -6.80 -10.77 23.38
N PRO A 378 -6.15 -11.94 23.42
CA PRO A 378 -6.85 -13.23 23.43
C PRO A 378 -7.93 -13.29 24.50
N GLU A 379 -9.05 -13.94 24.17
CA GLU A 379 -10.17 -14.18 25.11
C GLU A 379 -9.81 -15.11 26.29
#